data_AF-A0A934M4C4-F1
#
_entry.id   AF-A0A934M4C4-F1
#
_cell.length_a   1.000
_cell.length_b   1.000
_cell.length_c   1.000
_cell.angle_alpha   90.00
_cell.angle_beta   90.00
_cell.angle_gamma   90.00
#
_symmetry.space_group_name_H-M   'P 1'
#
loop_
_entity.id
_entity.type
_entity.pdbx_description
1 polymer ?
#
loop_
_entity_poly.entity_id
_entity_poly.type
_entity_poly.pdbx_seq_one_letter_code
_entity_poly.pdbx_strand_id
1 'polypeptide(L)'
;MKLFQTPILTAIGLTLCVGQAALAQTDTTPVGAVDATIDGMSYSGETLDVASEGTSTAELRSFGPMTSISIQAHDPKAENIMHNVLGIEVSLMGSETPVSIMDASVSWWPEGMRSPFYLSEDSGTAPEIVFDTLSLENENPAARGSFSAVVCRKEGMFSDSDLNDCLVVDGRFDTALRKAD
;
A
#
# COMPACT_ATOMS: atom_id res chain seq x y z
N MET A 1 28.24 -18.37 -78.55
CA MET A 1 27.64 -17.28 -77.75
C MET A 1 27.44 -17.79 -76.33
N LYS A 2 28.14 -17.18 -75.36
CA LYS A 2 28.01 -17.44 -73.92
C LYS A 2 26.75 -16.76 -73.37
N LEU A 3 26.13 -17.37 -72.36
CA LEU A 3 25.46 -16.76 -71.18
C LEU A 3 24.71 -17.89 -70.43
N PHE A 4 25.40 -18.62 -69.54
CA PHE A 4 25.35 -18.48 -68.08
C PHE A 4 23.93 -18.58 -67.49
N GLN A 5 23.53 -19.78 -67.05
CA GLN A 5 22.42 -20.00 -66.12
C GLN A 5 22.97 -20.07 -64.70
N THR A 6 22.58 -19.12 -63.87
CA THR A 6 22.90 -19.05 -62.44
C THR A 6 21.80 -19.75 -61.64
N PRO A 7 22.10 -20.63 -60.68
CA PRO A 7 21.11 -21.13 -59.74
C PRO A 7 20.82 -20.05 -58.68
N ILE A 8 19.55 -19.68 -58.53
CA ILE A 8 19.09 -18.77 -57.48
C ILE A 8 19.00 -19.60 -56.18
N LEU A 9 19.93 -19.35 -55.26
CA LEU A 9 19.84 -19.81 -53.87
C LEU A 9 18.77 -18.97 -53.16
N THR A 10 17.62 -19.56 -52.88
CA THR A 10 16.57 -18.97 -52.04
C THR A 10 16.98 -19.11 -50.57
N ALA A 11 17.51 -18.05 -49.97
CA ALA A 11 17.76 -17.99 -48.54
C ALA A 11 16.44 -17.69 -47.80
N ILE A 12 15.93 -18.67 -47.07
CA ILE A 12 14.79 -18.52 -46.16
C ILE A 12 15.31 -17.85 -44.89
N GLY A 13 15.11 -16.55 -44.76
CA GLY A 13 15.36 -15.81 -43.52
C GLY A 13 14.24 -16.09 -42.52
N LEU A 14 14.51 -16.93 -41.51
CA LEU A 14 13.65 -17.09 -40.34
C LEU A 14 13.81 -15.83 -39.47
N THR A 15 12.87 -14.88 -39.58
CA THR A 15 12.76 -13.77 -38.65
C THR A 15 12.25 -14.33 -37.31
N LEU A 16 13.15 -14.48 -36.34
CA LEU A 16 12.80 -14.77 -34.95
C LEU A 16 11.96 -13.59 -34.42
N CYS A 17 10.64 -13.74 -34.36
CA CYS A 17 9.80 -12.88 -33.54
C CYS A 17 10.17 -13.13 -32.09
N VAL A 18 11.01 -12.26 -31.52
CA VAL A 18 11.21 -12.17 -30.08
C VAL A 18 9.87 -11.71 -29.51
N GLY A 19 9.05 -12.66 -29.07
CA GLY A 19 7.83 -12.36 -28.34
C GLY A 19 8.23 -11.62 -27.08
N GLN A 20 7.97 -10.31 -27.05
CA GLN A 20 8.00 -9.55 -25.82
C GLN A 20 6.96 -10.20 -24.90
N ALA A 21 7.44 -10.88 -23.86
CA ALA A 21 6.60 -11.19 -22.72
C ALA A 21 6.22 -9.84 -22.11
N ALA A 22 5.08 -9.30 -22.54
CA ALA A 22 4.42 -8.23 -21.82
C ALA A 22 4.06 -8.83 -20.47
N LEU A 23 4.87 -8.55 -19.46
CA LEU A 23 4.47 -8.74 -18.08
C LEU A 23 3.20 -7.91 -17.93
N ALA A 24 2.08 -8.57 -17.66
CA ALA A 24 0.83 -7.89 -17.33
C ALA A 24 1.13 -7.06 -16.07
N GLN A 25 1.39 -5.77 -16.27
CA GLN A 25 1.46 -4.83 -15.16
C GLN A 25 0.04 -4.74 -14.63
N THR A 26 -0.13 -5.04 -13.35
CA THR A 26 -1.40 -4.80 -12.66
C THR A 26 -1.71 -3.32 -12.82
N ASP A 27 -2.77 -2.99 -13.56
CA ASP A 27 -3.22 -1.61 -13.73
C ASP A 27 -3.69 -1.10 -12.36
N THR A 28 -2.85 -0.29 -11.74
CA THR A 28 -3.11 0.39 -10.48
C THR A 28 -3.32 1.87 -10.75
N THR A 29 -4.29 2.46 -10.07
CA THR A 29 -4.56 3.90 -10.17
C THR A 29 -4.43 4.53 -8.79
N PRO A 30 -3.55 5.54 -8.61
CA PRO A 30 -3.48 6.27 -7.35
C PRO A 30 -4.80 6.95 -7.00
N VAL A 31 -5.26 6.77 -5.76
CA VAL A 31 -6.52 7.33 -5.22
C VAL A 31 -6.32 8.17 -3.96
N GLY A 32 -5.07 8.32 -3.54
CA GLY A 32 -4.68 9.07 -2.35
C GLY A 32 -3.19 8.94 -2.06
N ALA A 33 -2.77 9.57 -0.98
CA ALA A 33 -1.37 9.58 -0.57
C ALA A 33 -1.23 9.60 0.95
N VAL A 34 -0.06 9.14 1.39
CA VAL A 34 0.44 9.29 2.76
C VAL A 34 1.84 9.87 2.70
N ASP A 35 2.00 11.05 3.30
CA ASP A 35 3.30 11.70 3.49
C ASP A 35 3.67 11.63 4.97
N ALA A 36 4.86 11.11 5.26
CA ALA A 36 5.29 10.82 6.62
C ALA A 36 6.78 11.08 6.83
N THR A 37 7.21 11.06 8.09
CA THR A 37 8.59 10.85 8.48
C THR A 37 8.70 9.53 9.23
N ILE A 38 9.70 8.72 8.89
CA ILE A 38 10.03 7.45 9.56
C ILE A 38 11.44 7.61 10.11
N ASP A 39 11.55 7.76 11.43
CA ASP A 39 12.80 8.09 12.13
C ASP A 39 13.53 9.31 11.50
N GLY A 40 12.76 10.34 11.16
CA GLY A 40 13.25 11.57 10.53
C GLY A 40 13.54 11.47 9.02
N MET A 41 13.43 10.28 8.41
CA MET A 41 13.53 10.11 6.95
C MET A 41 12.17 10.35 6.30
N SER A 42 12.11 11.17 5.24
CA SER A 42 10.86 11.41 4.53
C SER A 42 10.37 10.17 3.80
N TYR A 43 9.08 9.89 3.94
CA TYR A 43 8.32 8.86 3.24
C TYR A 43 7.17 9.52 2.46
N SER A 44 6.92 9.06 1.24
CA SER A 44 5.77 9.47 0.42
C SER A 44 5.27 8.25 -0.34
N GLY A 45 4.07 7.81 -0.01
CA GLY A 45 3.44 6.63 -0.59
C GLY A 45 2.05 6.93 -1.14
N GLU A 46 1.59 6.09 -2.07
CA GLU A 46 0.30 6.22 -2.73
C GLU A 46 -0.65 5.10 -2.29
N THR A 47 -1.92 5.43 -2.09
CA THR A 47 -2.99 4.42 -2.00
C THR A 47 -3.51 4.14 -3.40
N LEU A 48 -3.85 2.89 -3.69
CA LEU A 48 -4.02 2.40 -5.06
C LEU A 48 -5.35 1.66 -5.20
N ASP A 49 -6.09 1.94 -6.27
CA ASP A 49 -7.16 1.07 -6.76
C ASP A 49 -6.57 0.04 -7.72
N VAL A 50 -6.95 -1.22 -7.54
CA VAL A 50 -6.54 -2.36 -8.39
C VAL A 50 -7.72 -2.78 -9.24
N ALA A 51 -7.88 -2.16 -10.41
CA ALA A 51 -9.08 -2.31 -11.23
C ALA A 51 -9.35 -3.76 -11.67
N SER A 52 -8.30 -4.54 -11.93
CA SER A 52 -8.41 -5.95 -12.30
C SER A 52 -8.96 -6.85 -11.19
N GLU A 53 -8.82 -6.43 -9.93
CA GLU A 53 -9.22 -7.19 -8.75
C GLU A 53 -10.47 -6.59 -8.09
N GLY A 54 -10.85 -5.37 -8.46
CA GLY A 54 -11.97 -4.66 -7.85
C GLY A 54 -11.71 -4.27 -6.40
N THR A 55 -10.44 -4.21 -5.99
CA THR A 55 -9.97 -3.91 -4.63
C THR A 55 -9.31 -2.55 -4.56
N SER A 56 -9.10 -2.06 -3.34
CA SER A 56 -8.29 -0.86 -3.06
C SER A 56 -7.30 -1.15 -1.95
N THR A 57 -6.19 -0.43 -1.90
CA THR A 57 -5.27 -0.46 -0.76
C THR A 57 -5.75 0.47 0.36
N ALA A 58 -6.79 1.26 0.11
CA ALA A 58 -7.49 2.07 1.09
C ALA A 58 -8.97 1.67 1.15
N GLU A 59 -9.33 0.89 2.17
CA GLU A 59 -10.65 0.27 2.30
C GLU A 59 -11.35 0.65 3.59
N LEU A 60 -12.69 0.60 3.55
CA LEU A 60 -13.53 0.57 4.73
C LEU A 60 -14.42 -0.67 4.71
N ARG A 61 -14.55 -1.32 5.85
CA ARG A 61 -15.40 -2.49 6.05
C ARG A 61 -16.27 -2.29 7.28
N SER A 62 -17.58 -2.46 7.11
CA SER A 62 -18.53 -2.33 8.22
C SER A 62 -19.03 -3.69 8.68
N PHE A 63 -19.00 -3.92 9.99
CA PHE A 63 -19.52 -5.12 10.64
C PHE A 63 -20.41 -4.72 11.83
N GLY A 64 -21.73 -4.71 11.60
CA GLY A 64 -22.68 -4.23 12.60
C GLY A 64 -22.40 -2.77 12.97
N PRO A 65 -22.18 -2.44 14.25
CA PRO A 65 -21.87 -1.08 14.69
C PRO A 65 -20.38 -0.70 14.56
N MET A 66 -19.52 -1.62 14.11
CA MET A 66 -18.08 -1.37 13.97
C MET A 66 -17.73 -1.08 12.51
N THR A 67 -16.85 -0.12 12.29
CA THR A 67 -16.26 0.15 10.97
C THR A 67 -14.74 0.07 11.10
N SER A 68 -14.12 -0.79 10.30
CA SER A 68 -12.67 -0.85 10.14
C SER A 68 -12.27 -0.06 8.90
N ILE A 69 -11.23 0.75 9.02
CA ILE A 69 -10.56 1.45 7.93
C ILE A 69 -9.15 0.89 7.85
N SER A 70 -8.73 0.49 6.65
CA SER A 70 -7.35 0.07 6.36
C SER A 70 -6.81 0.97 5.26
N ILE A 71 -5.63 1.56 5.49
CA ILE A 71 -4.93 2.41 4.52
C ILE A 71 -3.52 1.86 4.38
N GLN A 72 -3.20 1.35 3.20
CA GLN A 72 -1.86 0.91 2.82
C GLN A 72 -1.33 1.85 1.74
N ALA A 73 -0.30 2.61 2.10
CA ALA A 73 0.44 3.46 1.18
C ALA A 73 1.65 2.70 0.66
N HIS A 74 1.80 2.67 -0.66
CA HIS A 74 2.86 1.95 -1.36
C HIS A 74 3.87 2.96 -1.93
N ASP A 75 5.17 2.68 -1.81
CA ASP A 75 6.19 3.54 -2.39
C ASP A 75 6.17 3.45 -3.93
N PRO A 76 5.81 4.52 -4.66
CA PRO A 76 5.72 4.49 -6.12
C PRO A 76 7.08 4.32 -6.81
N LYS A 77 8.19 4.45 -6.07
CA LYS A 77 9.56 4.28 -6.57
C LYS A 77 10.14 2.91 -6.26
N ALA A 78 9.46 2.08 -5.48
CA ALA A 78 9.91 0.74 -5.19
C ALA A 78 9.83 -0.16 -6.44
N GLU A 79 10.76 -1.11 -6.56
CA GLU A 79 10.76 -2.08 -7.68
C GLU A 79 9.53 -3.02 -7.64
N ASN A 80 8.90 -3.15 -6.48
CA ASN A 80 7.73 -3.98 -6.23
C ASN A 80 6.74 -3.19 -5.37
N ILE A 81 5.46 -3.20 -5.75
CA ILE A 81 4.36 -2.55 -5.02
C ILE A 81 4.31 -3.00 -3.54
N MET A 82 4.70 -4.22 -3.21
CA MET A 82 4.67 -4.73 -1.85
C MET A 82 5.86 -4.27 -0.99
N HIS A 83 6.85 -3.57 -1.54
CA HIS A 83 7.99 -3.06 -0.77
C HIS A 83 7.74 -1.65 -0.28
N ASN A 84 8.36 -1.32 0.86
CA ASN A 84 8.28 -0.01 1.51
C ASN A 84 6.84 0.49 1.68
N VAL A 85 6.00 -0.37 2.28
CA VAL A 85 4.58 -0.09 2.51
C VAL A 85 4.37 0.45 3.91
N LEU A 86 3.61 1.53 4.04
CA LEU A 86 3.16 2.07 5.32
C LEU A 86 1.67 1.80 5.50
N GLY A 87 1.32 1.09 6.56
CA GLY A 87 -0.06 0.69 6.89
C GLY A 87 -0.60 1.48 8.08
N ILE A 88 -1.85 1.91 7.99
CA ILE A 88 -2.64 2.50 9.07
C ILE A 88 -3.96 1.73 9.14
N GLU A 89 -4.28 1.17 10.30
CA GLU A 89 -5.56 0.51 10.53
C GLU A 89 -6.28 1.19 11.69
N VAL A 90 -7.58 1.42 11.53
CA VAL A 90 -8.40 2.08 12.55
C VAL A 90 -9.72 1.34 12.68
N SER A 91 -10.10 1.00 13.90
CA SER A 91 -11.44 0.49 14.23
C SER A 91 -12.25 1.59 14.90
N LEU A 92 -13.44 1.84 14.38
CA LEU A 92 -14.38 2.86 14.85
C LEU A 92 -15.64 2.22 15.44
N MET A 93 -16.20 2.87 16.45
CA MET A 93 -17.54 2.57 16.96
C MET A 93 -18.55 3.61 16.47
N GLY A 94 -19.56 3.14 15.74
CA GLY A 94 -20.61 3.97 15.14
C GLY A 94 -20.16 4.69 13.87
N SER A 95 -21.12 5.30 13.17
CA SER A 95 -20.90 6.11 11.97
C SER A 95 -21.12 7.62 12.18
N GLU A 96 -21.51 8.01 13.40
CA GLU A 96 -21.85 9.38 13.77
C GLU A 96 -20.63 10.18 14.24
N THR A 97 -20.58 11.47 13.91
CA THR A 97 -19.51 12.38 14.33
C THR A 97 -19.79 13.04 15.70
N PRO A 98 -18.80 13.15 16.60
CA PRO A 98 -17.42 12.68 16.45
C PRO A 98 -17.34 11.15 16.57
N VAL A 99 -16.59 10.53 15.65
CA VAL A 99 -16.37 9.08 15.67
C VAL A 99 -15.49 8.68 16.85
N SER A 100 -15.81 7.57 17.51
CA SER A 100 -14.96 7.01 18.57
C SER A 100 -14.00 5.98 18.00
N ILE A 101 -12.70 6.25 18.08
CA ILE A 101 -11.67 5.26 17.74
C ILE A 101 -11.59 4.26 18.89
N MET A 102 -11.78 2.98 18.56
CA MET A 102 -11.66 1.87 19.51
C MET A 102 -10.25 1.32 19.56
N ASP A 103 -9.63 1.20 18.38
CA ASP A 103 -8.31 0.63 18.19
C ASP A 103 -7.64 1.30 16.98
N ALA A 104 -6.33 1.42 17.04
CA ALA A 104 -5.52 1.96 15.96
C ALA A 104 -4.16 1.28 15.92
N SER A 105 -3.70 0.95 14.72
CA SER A 105 -2.38 0.39 14.47
C SER A 105 -1.68 1.13 13.34
N VAL A 106 -0.36 1.24 13.44
CA VAL A 106 0.52 1.73 12.39
C VAL A 106 1.62 0.69 12.17
N SER A 107 1.93 0.40 10.92
CA SER A 107 2.95 -0.58 10.55
C SER A 107 3.78 -0.11 9.37
N TRP A 108 5.05 -0.52 9.33
CA TRP A 108 5.95 -0.25 8.21
C TRP A 108 6.66 -1.52 7.77
N TRP A 109 6.61 -1.75 6.46
CA TRP A 109 7.05 -2.98 5.80
C TRP A 109 8.12 -2.65 4.74
N PRO A 110 9.37 -2.37 5.15
CA PRO A 110 10.43 -1.95 4.23
C PRO A 110 10.68 -2.98 3.14
N GLU A 111 10.70 -4.28 3.50
CA GLU A 111 10.94 -5.41 2.60
C GLU A 111 9.65 -6.18 2.26
N GLY A 112 8.49 -5.53 2.44
CA GLY A 112 7.18 -6.14 2.27
C GLY A 112 6.90 -7.27 3.25
N MET A 113 6.45 -8.42 2.75
CA MET A 113 6.14 -9.60 3.57
C MET A 113 7.37 -10.32 4.14
N ARG A 114 8.58 -9.78 3.91
CA ARG A 114 9.83 -10.33 4.44
C ARG A 114 10.27 -9.50 5.64
N SER A 115 10.88 -10.16 6.63
CA SER A 115 11.48 -9.45 7.75
C SER A 115 12.65 -8.56 7.30
N PRO A 116 12.86 -7.42 8.00
CA PRO A 116 12.12 -6.95 9.17
C PRO A 116 10.80 -6.24 8.83
N PHE A 117 9.88 -6.23 9.78
CA PHE A 117 8.67 -5.41 9.77
C PHE A 117 8.54 -4.70 11.11
N TYR A 118 7.91 -3.53 11.10
CA TYR A 118 7.76 -2.67 12.26
C TYR A 118 6.28 -2.46 12.55
N LEU A 119 5.84 -2.69 13.77
CA LEU A 119 4.45 -2.51 14.18
C LEU A 119 4.36 -1.67 15.44
N SER A 120 3.28 -0.90 15.56
CA SER A 120 2.99 -0.14 16.77
C SER A 120 2.47 -1.00 17.92
N GLU A 121 1.98 -2.20 17.61
CA GLU A 121 1.54 -3.18 18.60
C GLU A 121 2.71 -3.54 19.54
N ASP A 122 2.42 -3.58 20.84
CA ASP A 122 3.38 -3.85 21.91
C ASP A 122 4.58 -2.88 21.98
N SER A 123 4.54 -1.73 21.29
CA SER A 123 5.58 -0.69 21.38
C SER A 123 5.63 0.03 22.74
N GLY A 124 4.62 -0.18 23.59
CA GLY A 124 4.42 0.54 24.85
C GLY A 124 3.78 1.92 24.70
N THR A 125 3.53 2.38 23.46
CA THR A 125 2.85 3.64 23.16
C THR A 125 1.73 3.42 22.14
N ALA A 126 0.49 3.75 22.50
CA ALA A 126 -0.63 3.64 21.55
C ALA A 126 -0.49 4.69 20.42
N PRO A 127 -0.75 4.32 19.15
CA PRO A 127 -0.85 5.28 18.06
C PRO A 127 -1.92 6.33 18.31
N GLU A 128 -1.64 7.56 17.88
CA GLU A 128 -2.62 8.63 17.82
C GLU A 128 -3.02 8.86 16.37
N ILE A 129 -4.32 8.76 16.07
CA ILE A 129 -4.90 9.06 14.75
C ILE A 129 -5.93 10.17 14.94
N VAL A 130 -5.85 11.21 14.11
CA VAL A 130 -6.80 12.32 14.10
C VAL A 130 -7.36 12.47 12.71
N PHE A 131 -8.68 12.36 12.57
CA PHE A 131 -9.36 12.65 11.31
C PHE A 131 -9.72 14.14 11.23
N ASP A 132 -9.21 14.81 10.20
CA ASP A 132 -9.65 16.16 9.83
C ASP A 132 -11.00 16.10 9.12
N THR A 133 -11.15 15.14 8.21
CA THR A 133 -12.41 14.83 7.52
C THR A 133 -12.54 13.33 7.35
N LEU A 134 -13.71 12.80 7.70
CA LEU A 134 -14.05 11.39 7.51
C LEU A 134 -15.44 11.27 6.91
N SER A 135 -15.54 10.55 5.80
CA SER A 135 -16.79 10.24 5.12
C SER A 135 -16.91 8.74 4.90
N LEU A 136 -17.89 8.11 5.56
CA LEU A 136 -18.07 6.65 5.54
C LEU A 136 -19.29 6.21 4.70
N GLU A 137 -20.38 6.97 4.79
CA GLU A 137 -21.67 6.56 4.22
C GLU A 137 -21.93 7.09 2.80
N ASN A 138 -21.18 8.09 2.35
CA ASN A 138 -21.40 8.75 1.06
C ASN A 138 -21.08 7.82 -0.13
N GLU A 139 -21.52 8.23 -1.33
CA GLU A 139 -21.16 7.56 -2.59
C GLU A 139 -19.65 7.55 -2.86
N ASN A 140 -18.92 8.51 -2.27
CA ASN A 140 -17.47 8.64 -2.35
C ASN A 140 -16.88 8.70 -0.93
N PRO A 141 -16.71 7.56 -0.25
CA PRO A 141 -16.06 7.52 1.05
C PRO A 141 -14.61 8.01 0.94
N ALA A 142 -14.14 8.72 1.97
CA ALA A 142 -12.81 9.30 1.98
C ALA A 142 -12.37 9.61 3.41
N ALA A 143 -11.06 9.61 3.63
CA ALA A 143 -10.46 9.98 4.90
C ALA A 143 -9.25 10.90 4.69
N ARG A 144 -9.20 11.98 5.47
CA ARG A 144 -8.04 12.86 5.59
C ARG A 144 -7.73 13.06 7.07
N GLY A 145 -6.46 13.04 7.42
CA GLY A 145 -6.04 13.22 8.80
C GLY A 145 -4.54 13.18 9.01
N SER A 146 -4.16 12.99 10.26
CA SER A 146 -2.78 12.82 10.70
C SER A 146 -2.64 11.66 11.65
N PHE A 147 -1.42 11.15 11.77
CA PHE A 147 -1.07 10.10 12.70
C PHE A 147 0.30 10.33 13.33
N SER A 148 0.49 9.75 14.52
CA SER A 148 1.77 9.65 15.21
C SER A 148 1.83 8.31 15.92
N ALA A 149 2.93 7.57 15.77
CA ALA A 149 3.14 6.27 16.37
C ALA A 149 4.61 6.01 16.68
N VAL A 150 4.85 5.07 17.60
CA VAL A 150 6.13 4.39 17.73
C VAL A 150 5.93 2.99 17.17
N VAL A 151 6.78 2.57 16.23
CA VAL A 151 6.73 1.22 15.63
C VAL A 151 8.02 0.49 15.97
N CYS A 152 7.93 -0.73 16.49
CA CYS A 152 9.09 -1.51 16.91
C CYS A 152 9.31 -2.70 15.98
N ARG A 153 10.58 -3.02 15.75
CA ARG A 153 11.00 -4.11 14.89
C ARG A 153 10.53 -5.46 15.45
N LYS A 154 10.10 -6.35 14.57
CA LYS A 154 9.84 -7.77 14.87
C LYS A 154 10.55 -8.67 13.86
N GLU A 155 11.05 -9.80 14.35
CA GLU A 155 11.78 -10.80 13.52
C GLU A 155 10.83 -11.69 12.70
N GLY A 156 9.73 -12.13 13.31
CA GLY A 156 8.62 -12.84 12.66
C GLY A 156 7.27 -12.28 13.12
N MET A 157 6.21 -12.45 12.31
CA MET A 157 4.90 -11.81 12.56
C MET A 157 4.39 -12.04 13.99
N PHE A 158 4.71 -13.20 14.55
CA PHE A 158 4.31 -13.65 15.88
C PHE A 158 5.40 -13.51 16.94
N SER A 159 6.54 -12.90 16.62
CA SER A 159 7.61 -12.62 17.58
C SER A 159 7.27 -11.41 18.43
N ASP A 160 7.85 -11.33 19.62
CA ASP A 160 7.76 -10.12 20.44
C ASP A 160 8.43 -8.93 19.74
N SER A 161 7.97 -7.72 20.04
CA SER A 161 8.57 -6.47 19.57
C SER A 161 9.92 -6.22 20.25
N ASP A 162 10.96 -5.90 19.48
CA ASP A 162 12.25 -5.48 20.02
C ASP A 162 12.18 -4.00 20.43
N LEU A 163 12.00 -3.75 21.72
CA LEU A 163 11.87 -2.41 22.27
C LEU A 163 13.15 -1.56 22.20
N ASN A 164 14.28 -2.14 21.76
CA ASN A 164 15.52 -1.41 21.53
C ASN A 164 15.69 -0.96 20.07
N ASP A 165 14.79 -1.39 19.19
CA ASP A 165 14.77 -1.06 17.77
C ASP A 165 13.37 -0.57 17.38
N CYS A 166 13.07 0.66 17.80
CA CYS A 166 11.81 1.32 17.53
C CYS A 166 12.03 2.64 16.80
N LEU A 167 11.10 2.96 15.91
CA LEU A 167 11.11 4.15 15.07
C LEU A 167 9.92 5.03 15.43
N VAL A 168 10.13 6.35 15.45
CA VAL A 168 9.03 7.31 15.50
C VAL A 168 8.51 7.52 14.09
N VAL A 169 7.19 7.43 13.92
CA VAL A 169 6.53 7.66 12.65
C VAL A 169 5.41 8.68 12.82
N ASP A 170 5.48 9.76 12.08
CA ASP A 170 4.47 10.81 12.05
C ASP A 170 4.13 11.19 10.62
N GLY A 171 2.88 11.56 10.36
CA GLY A 171 2.47 11.87 8.99
C GLY A 171 1.04 12.30 8.83
N ARG A 172 0.66 12.46 7.56
CA ARG A 172 -0.68 12.83 7.11
C ARG A 172 -1.13 11.91 5.99
N PHE A 173 -2.43 11.64 5.97
CA PHE A 173 -3.06 10.87 4.91
C PHE A 173 -4.21 11.67 4.29
N ASP A 174 -4.43 11.49 2.99
CA ASP A 174 -5.58 11.99 2.25
C ASP A 174 -5.90 10.98 1.14
N THR A 175 -6.99 10.23 1.30
CA THR A 175 -7.32 9.13 0.39
C THR A 175 -8.82 8.96 0.23
N ALA A 176 -9.23 8.59 -1.00
CA ALA A 176 -10.51 7.93 -1.19
C ALA A 176 -10.48 6.56 -0.50
N LEU A 177 -11.63 6.13 0.02
CA LEU A 177 -11.82 4.81 0.61
C LEU A 177 -12.80 4.02 -0.25
N ARG A 178 -12.46 2.77 -0.53
CA ARG A 178 -13.35 1.82 -1.18
C ARG A 178 -14.10 1.02 -0.13
N LYS A 179 -15.41 0.82 -0.32
CA LYS A 179 -16.16 -0.14 0.51
C LYS A 179 -15.70 -1.54 0.12
N ALA A 180 -15.17 -2.27 1.09
CA ALA A 180 -14.83 -3.67 0.89
C ALA A 180 -16.11 -4.51 0.87
N ASP A 181 -16.23 -5.41 -0.11
CA ASP A 181 -17.35 -6.35 -0.23
C ASP A 181 -17.32 -7.45 0.87
#